data_AF-A0A7S3PG59-F1
#
_entry.id   AF-A0A7S3PG59-F1
#
_cell.length_a   1.000
_cell.length_b   1.000
_cell.length_c   1.000
_cell.angle_alpha   90.00
_cell.angle_beta   90.00
_cell.angle_gamma   90.00
#
_symmetry.space_group_name_H-M   'P 1'
#
loop_
_entity.id
_entity.type
_entity.pdbx_description
1 polymer ?
#
loop_
_entity_poly.entity_id
_entity_poly.type
_entity_poly.pdbx_seq_one_letter_code
_entity_poly.pdbx_strand_id
1 'polypeptide(L)'
;MAESGNCKAREVQLEPVTISLELFEGIRNEFRLKRRCYASDWMDGFSHLGKVFSATIPLFITSLLTSMAFGIFYQVETENNLGLVASFASGGITGIIQAIFGGNPLTLSGQTGPVSILYIFVYRFARGTGIPFFPWLSWISIWAFLLHTIVAATNLCRYRNYITNFSSQIFELLVAFDFLTT
;
A
#
# COMPACT_ATOMS: atom_id res chain seq x y z
N MET A 1 -23.93 24.35 7.20
CA MET A 1 -24.78 23.14 7.34
C MET A 1 -25.63 22.99 6.09
N ALA A 2 -25.08 22.36 5.05
CA ALA A 2 -25.76 21.74 3.91
C ALA A 2 -24.64 21.14 3.04
N GLU A 3 -24.85 19.96 2.47
CA GLU A 3 -23.86 19.10 1.77
C GLU A 3 -22.86 18.33 2.65
N SER A 4 -23.30 17.17 3.18
CA SER A 4 -22.51 15.92 3.18
C SER A 4 -23.36 14.77 3.71
N GLY A 5 -24.54 14.58 3.12
CA GLY A 5 -25.41 13.43 3.42
C GLY A 5 -24.99 12.16 2.69
N ASN A 6 -24.27 12.28 1.56
CA ASN A 6 -24.03 11.17 0.63
C ASN A 6 -22.64 10.52 0.80
N CYS A 7 -21.68 11.20 1.42
CA CYS A 7 -20.31 10.68 1.61
C CYS A 7 -20.09 10.04 3.00
N LYS A 8 -20.99 10.28 3.96
CA LYS A 8 -20.95 9.69 5.31
C LYS A 8 -21.40 8.24 5.39
N ALA A 9 -21.89 7.65 4.30
CA ALA A 9 -22.26 6.23 4.21
C ALA A 9 -21.03 5.30 4.10
N ARG A 10 -19.91 5.67 4.75
CA ARG A 10 -18.80 4.78 5.09
C ARG A 10 -19.10 4.07 6.41
N GLU A 11 -20.36 3.84 6.75
CA GLU A 11 -20.66 2.75 7.68
C GLU A 11 -20.35 1.46 6.94
N VAL A 12 -19.50 0.66 7.56
CA VAL A 12 -19.15 -0.69 7.16
C VAL A 12 -20.44 -1.51 7.13
N GLN A 13 -21.21 -1.40 6.04
CA GLN A 13 -22.23 -2.39 5.76
C GLN A 13 -21.47 -3.68 5.43
N LEU A 14 -21.41 -4.56 6.42
CA LEU A 14 -20.99 -5.95 6.28
C LEU A 14 -21.94 -6.57 5.25
N GLU A 15 -21.56 -6.48 3.98
CA GLU A 15 -22.25 -7.16 2.89
C GLU A 15 -22.26 -8.66 3.25
N PRO A 16 -23.43 -9.32 3.30
CA PRO A 16 -23.47 -10.75 3.56
C PRO A 16 -22.61 -11.45 2.52
N VAL A 17 -21.79 -12.42 2.97
CA VAL A 17 -20.89 -13.19 2.10
C VAL A 17 -21.75 -14.03 1.15
N THR A 18 -22.19 -13.40 0.07
CA THR A 18 -22.80 -14.05 -1.07
C THR A 18 -21.65 -14.38 -2.02
N ILE A 19 -21.48 -15.67 -2.30
CA ILE A 19 -20.55 -16.14 -3.34
C ILE A 19 -21.24 -15.80 -4.67
N SER A 20 -21.13 -14.54 -5.09
CA SER A 20 -21.45 -14.18 -6.47
C SER A 20 -20.28 -14.61 -7.36
N LEU A 21 -20.60 -15.38 -8.40
CA LEU A 21 -19.66 -15.78 -9.45
C LEU A 21 -19.33 -14.63 -10.41
N GLU A 22 -19.81 -13.42 -10.13
CA GLU A 22 -19.54 -12.24 -10.94
C GLU A 22 -18.10 -11.76 -10.73
N LEU A 23 -17.26 -12.08 -11.70
CA LEU A 23 -15.90 -11.52 -11.79
C LEU A 23 -15.96 -9.99 -11.77
N PHE A 24 -15.02 -9.36 -11.05
CA PHE A 24 -14.86 -7.90 -10.95
C PHE A 24 -16.00 -7.12 -10.28
N GLU A 25 -16.98 -7.77 -9.65
CA GLU A 25 -18.04 -7.06 -8.93
C GLU A 25 -17.49 -6.14 -7.82
N GLY A 26 -16.53 -6.63 -7.02
CA GLY A 26 -15.91 -5.86 -5.94
C GLY A 26 -15.26 -4.56 -6.43
N ILE A 27 -14.45 -4.66 -7.50
CA ILE A 27 -13.78 -3.49 -8.10
C ILE A 27 -14.80 -2.49 -8.67
N ARG A 28 -15.85 -2.97 -9.36
CA ARG A 28 -16.89 -2.11 -9.92
C ARG A 28 -17.64 -1.33 -8.83
N ASN A 29 -17.96 -1.99 -7.72
CA ASN A 29 -18.65 -1.35 -6.60
C ASN A 29 -17.75 -0.33 -5.90
N GLU A 30 -16.48 -0.66 -5.65
CA GLU A 30 -15.52 0.26 -5.05
C GLU A 30 -15.29 1.51 -5.92
N PHE A 31 -15.18 1.34 -7.25
CA PHE A 31 -15.04 2.45 -8.18
C PHE A 31 -16.27 3.37 -8.19
N ARG A 32 -17.48 2.80 -8.19
CA ARG A 32 -18.74 3.57 -8.16
C ARG A 32 -18.86 4.40 -6.89
N LEU A 33 -18.47 3.84 -5.75
CA LEU A 33 -18.49 4.53 -4.47
C LEU A 33 -17.45 5.66 -4.44
N LYS A 34 -16.20 5.37 -4.83
CA LYS A 34 -15.12 6.36 -4.85
C LYS A 34 -15.43 7.54 -5.77
N ARG A 35 -15.97 7.29 -6.97
CA ARG A 35 -16.30 8.35 -7.94
C ARG A 35 -17.25 9.41 -7.38
N ARG A 36 -18.16 9.05 -6.46
CA ARG A 36 -19.13 10.00 -5.87
C ARG A 36 -18.48 11.00 -4.92
N CYS A 37 -17.49 10.56 -4.14
CA CYS A 37 -16.81 11.41 -3.16
C CYS A 37 -15.54 12.09 -3.70
N TYR A 38 -14.93 11.56 -4.77
CA TYR A 38 -13.62 12.04 -5.24
C TYR A 38 -13.58 13.55 -5.50
N ALA A 39 -14.60 14.12 -6.16
CA ALA A 39 -14.62 15.57 -6.41
C ALA A 39 -14.77 16.40 -5.12
N SER A 40 -15.53 15.92 -4.14
CA SER A 40 -15.67 16.57 -2.82
C SER A 40 -14.34 16.56 -2.07
N ASP A 41 -13.62 15.44 -2.08
CA ASP A 41 -12.36 15.28 -1.36
C ASP A 41 -11.30 16.34 -1.78
N TRP A 42 -11.24 16.68 -3.07
CA TRP A 42 -10.36 17.75 -3.56
C TRP A 42 -10.82 19.14 -3.11
N MET A 43 -12.12 19.43 -3.18
CA MET A 43 -12.67 20.72 -2.71
C MET A 43 -12.47 20.92 -1.20
N ASP A 44 -12.67 19.86 -0.41
CA ASP A 44 -12.47 19.85 1.04
C ASP A 44 -10.98 20.02 1.39
N GLY A 45 -10.08 19.42 0.61
CA GLY A 45 -8.63 19.61 0.74
C GLY A 45 -8.19 21.06 0.55
N PHE A 46 -8.70 21.74 -0.48
CA PHE A 46 -8.42 23.17 -0.72
C PHE A 46 -9.10 24.09 0.30
N SER A 47 -10.25 23.71 0.86
CA SER A 47 -10.94 24.51 1.87
C SER A 47 -10.25 24.47 3.25
N HIS A 48 -9.44 23.44 3.52
CA HIS A 48 -8.78 23.21 4.80
C HIS A 48 -7.25 23.12 4.71
N LEU A 49 -6.64 23.91 3.83
CA LEU A 49 -5.19 23.87 3.57
C LEU A 49 -4.32 23.94 4.82
N GLY A 50 -4.65 24.78 5.80
CA GLY A 50 -3.86 24.88 7.04
C GLY A 50 -3.75 23.56 7.82
N LYS A 51 -4.85 22.79 7.88
CA LYS A 51 -4.87 21.46 8.53
C LYS A 51 -4.14 20.44 7.68
N VAL A 52 -4.33 20.48 6.36
CA VAL A 52 -3.66 19.59 5.42
C VAL A 52 -2.14 19.77 5.51
N PHE A 53 -1.63 21.00 5.41
CA PHE A 53 -0.20 21.29 5.53
C PHE A 53 0.37 20.83 6.88
N SER A 54 -0.34 21.08 7.98
CA SER A 54 0.09 20.65 9.32
C SER A 54 0.18 19.13 9.45
N ALA A 55 -0.63 18.36 8.73
CA ALA A 55 -0.57 16.91 8.73
C ALA A 55 0.44 16.37 7.70
N THR A 56 0.52 16.97 6.52
CA THR A 56 1.35 16.51 5.41
C THR A 56 2.84 16.68 5.68
N ILE A 57 3.28 17.79 6.29
CA ILE A 57 4.71 18.05 6.52
C ILE A 57 5.34 16.97 7.42
N PRO A 58 4.80 16.67 8.62
CA PRO A 58 5.35 15.60 9.45
C PRO A 58 5.29 14.23 8.76
N LEU A 59 4.18 13.90 8.09
CA LEU A 59 4.03 12.62 7.39
C LEU A 59 5.04 12.47 6.25
N PHE A 60 5.30 13.55 5.51
CA PHE A 60 6.31 13.57 4.46
C PHE A 60 7.71 13.32 5.04
N ILE A 61 8.09 14.01 6.11
CA ILE A 61 9.39 13.82 6.78
C ILE A 61 9.53 12.38 7.29
N THR A 62 8.52 11.84 7.98
CA THR A 62 8.53 10.46 8.47
C THR A 62 8.66 9.44 7.33
N SER A 63 7.93 9.63 6.23
CA SER A 63 8.01 8.75 5.07
C SER A 63 9.37 8.84 4.36
N LEU A 64 9.97 10.04 4.32
CA LEU A 64 11.28 10.26 3.74
C LEU A 64 12.37 9.59 4.58
N LEU A 65 12.32 9.73 5.91
CA LEU A 65 13.26 9.09 6.83
C LEU A 65 13.19 7.56 6.76
N THR A 66 11.98 7.00 6.74
CA THR A 66 11.83 5.54 6.64
C THR A 66 12.30 5.02 5.29
N SER A 67 11.98 5.70 4.19
CA SER A 67 12.49 5.34 2.86
C SER A 67 14.02 5.49 2.75
N MET A 68 14.61 6.47 3.45
CA MET A 68 16.06 6.64 3.52
C MET A 68 16.73 5.48 4.26
N ALA A 69 16.19 5.12 5.43
CA ALA A 69 16.71 4.04 6.26
C ALA A 69 16.72 2.71 5.49
N PHE A 70 15.59 2.35 4.86
CA PHE A 70 15.51 1.16 4.03
C PHE A 70 16.36 1.27 2.77
N GLY A 71 16.45 2.44 2.13
CA GLY A 71 17.31 2.65 0.97
C GLY A 71 18.79 2.43 1.25
N ILE A 72 19.29 2.90 2.40
CA ILE A 72 20.67 2.64 2.87
C ILE A 72 20.85 1.15 3.16
N PHE A 73 19.88 0.54 3.83
CA PHE A 73 19.89 -0.90 4.10
C PHE A 73 19.99 -1.74 2.82
N TYR A 74 19.21 -1.41 1.77
CA TYR A 74 19.32 -2.07 0.48
C TYR A 74 20.68 -1.85 -0.19
N GLN A 75 21.24 -0.65 -0.09
CA GLN A 75 22.53 -0.33 -0.69
C GLN A 75 23.66 -1.18 -0.10
N VAL A 76 23.65 -1.38 1.22
CA VAL A 76 24.62 -2.22 1.94
C VAL A 76 24.46 -3.69 1.59
N GLU A 77 23.23 -4.22 1.60
CA GLU A 77 22.98 -5.66 1.42
C GLU A 77 23.09 -6.12 -0.05
N THR A 78 22.95 -5.21 -1.01
CA THR A 78 22.97 -5.55 -2.45
C THR A 78 24.23 -5.12 -3.18
N GLU A 79 25.31 -4.79 -2.46
CA GLU A 79 26.59 -4.33 -3.04
C GLU A 79 26.40 -3.16 -4.04
N ASN A 80 25.54 -2.19 -3.70
CA ASN A 80 25.13 -1.07 -4.56
C ASN A 80 24.32 -1.41 -5.82
N ASN A 81 23.83 -2.65 -6.00
CA ASN A 81 22.93 -2.97 -7.13
C ASN A 81 21.55 -2.30 -6.98
N LEU A 82 21.01 -2.19 -5.76
CA LEU A 82 19.84 -1.35 -5.47
C LEU A 82 20.31 -0.03 -4.86
N GLY A 83 20.20 1.04 -5.64
CA GLY A 83 20.59 2.38 -5.22
C GLY A 83 19.57 3.04 -4.28
N LEU A 84 20.08 3.89 -3.39
CA LEU A 84 19.28 4.76 -2.52
C LEU A 84 18.31 5.65 -3.32
N VAL A 85 18.79 6.27 -4.40
CA VAL A 85 17.98 7.16 -5.25
C VAL A 85 16.84 6.40 -5.94
N ALA A 86 17.10 5.16 -6.40
CA ALA A 86 16.07 4.33 -7.01
C ALA A 86 14.98 3.94 -6.01
N SER A 87 15.35 3.71 -4.75
CA SER A 87 14.41 3.44 -3.66
C SER A 87 13.50 4.64 -3.39
N PHE A 88 14.05 5.85 -3.33
CA PHE A 88 13.27 7.08 -3.18
C PHE A 88 12.34 7.33 -4.37
N ALA A 89 12.86 7.20 -5.59
CA ALA A 89 12.06 7.39 -6.80
C ALA A 89 10.90 6.39 -6.85
N SER A 90 11.15 5.12 -6.52
CA SER A 90 10.12 4.08 -6.44
C SER A 90 9.03 4.41 -5.40
N GLY A 91 9.43 4.79 -4.19
CA GLY A 91 8.49 5.19 -3.13
C GLY A 91 7.64 6.40 -3.52
N GLY A 92 8.25 7.44 -4.10
CA GLY A 92 7.56 8.64 -4.54
C GLY A 92 6.56 8.38 -5.68
N ILE A 93 6.96 7.64 -6.71
CA ILE A 93 6.08 7.27 -7.83
C ILE A 93 4.90 6.43 -7.33
N THR A 94 5.16 5.44 -6.47
CA THR A 94 4.12 4.60 -5.88
C THR A 94 3.14 5.41 -5.04
N GLY A 95 3.65 6.34 -4.23
CA GLY A 95 2.82 7.24 -3.42
C GLY A 95 1.89 8.13 -4.26
N ILE A 96 2.39 8.70 -5.36
CA ILE A 96 1.57 9.51 -6.28
C ILE A 96 0.48 8.65 -6.94
N ILE A 97 0.83 7.47 -7.42
CA ILE A 97 -0.13 6.54 -8.03
C ILE A 97 -1.21 6.14 -7.01
N GLN A 98 -0.82 5.81 -5.77
CA GLN A 98 -1.74 5.46 -4.70
C GLN A 98 -2.65 6.64 -4.30
N ALA A 99 -2.13 7.87 -4.27
CA ALA A 99 -2.92 9.05 -3.94
C ALA A 99 -4.04 9.31 -4.96
N ILE A 100 -3.77 9.10 -6.25
CA ILE A 100 -4.75 9.35 -7.32
C ILE A 100 -5.69 8.14 -7.47
N PHE A 101 -5.14 6.94 -7.60
CA PHE A 101 -5.89 5.74 -7.99
C PHE A 101 -6.31 4.85 -6.81
N GLY A 102 -5.68 4.98 -5.63
CA GLY A 102 -5.89 4.06 -4.49
C GLY A 102 -7.29 4.11 -3.87
N GLY A 103 -7.79 2.98 -3.36
CA GLY A 103 -9.13 2.87 -2.78
C GLY A 103 -9.33 3.68 -1.48
N ASN A 104 -8.25 3.95 -0.75
CA ASN A 104 -8.26 4.73 0.49
C ASN A 104 -7.13 5.78 0.48
N PRO A 105 -7.44 7.08 0.38
CA PRO A 105 -6.43 8.14 0.31
C PRO A 105 -5.63 8.33 1.61
N LEU A 106 -6.13 7.81 2.73
CA LEU A 106 -5.44 7.87 4.03
C LEU A 106 -4.35 6.80 4.20
N THR A 107 -4.26 5.83 3.28
CA THR A 107 -3.28 4.76 3.36
C THR A 107 -1.92 5.22 2.83
N LEU A 108 -0.91 5.21 3.70
CA LEU A 108 0.48 5.46 3.33
C LEU A 108 1.16 4.13 2.97
N SER A 109 1.53 3.97 1.70
CA SER A 109 2.33 2.84 1.24
C SER A 109 3.81 3.14 1.43
N GLY A 110 4.47 2.40 2.30
CA GLY A 110 5.91 2.50 2.56
C GLY A 110 6.63 1.17 2.35
N GLN A 111 7.95 1.22 2.30
CA GLN A 111 8.79 0.02 2.36
C GLN A 111 8.64 -0.62 3.75
N THR A 112 8.54 -1.95 3.81
CA THR A 112 8.34 -2.68 5.07
C THR A 112 9.43 -3.72 5.26
N GLY A 113 9.82 -3.97 6.52
CA GLY A 113 10.88 -4.92 6.88
C GLY A 113 10.73 -6.31 6.24
N PRO A 114 9.55 -6.96 6.28
CA PRO A 114 9.36 -8.28 5.67
C PRO A 114 9.62 -8.29 4.15
N VAL A 115 9.19 -7.23 3.46
CA VAL A 115 9.44 -7.08 2.02
C VAL A 115 10.94 -6.88 1.78
N SER A 116 11.62 -6.07 2.60
CA SER A 116 13.07 -5.86 2.49
C SER A 116 13.87 -7.15 2.62
N ILE A 117 13.50 -8.01 3.56
CA ILE A 117 14.13 -9.33 3.76
C ILE A 117 13.91 -10.22 2.53
N LEU A 118 12.71 -10.20 1.94
CA LEU A 118 12.42 -10.94 0.71
C LEU A 118 13.30 -10.47 -0.45
N TYR A 119 13.50 -9.16 -0.63
CA TYR A 119 14.39 -8.62 -1.67
C TYR A 119 15.84 -9.10 -1.50
N ILE A 120 16.35 -9.11 -0.26
CA ILE A 120 17.70 -9.61 0.04
C ILE A 120 17.79 -11.11 -0.25
N PHE A 121 16.78 -11.88 0.14
CA PHE A 121 16.72 -13.30 -0.18
C PHE A 121 16.78 -13.55 -1.70
N VAL A 122 15.98 -12.81 -2.48
CA VAL A 122 15.99 -12.88 -3.94
C VAL A 122 17.36 -12.50 -4.52
N TYR A 123 18.00 -11.46 -3.97
CA TYR A 123 19.34 -11.05 -4.38
C TYR A 123 20.39 -12.14 -4.10
N ARG A 124 20.40 -12.70 -2.89
CA ARG A 124 21.31 -13.79 -2.49
C ARG A 124 21.06 -15.07 -3.31
N PHE A 125 19.81 -15.38 -3.62
CA PHE A 125 19.44 -16.50 -4.48
C PHE A 125 19.98 -16.33 -5.91
N ALA A 126 19.79 -15.14 -6.51
CA ALA A 126 20.30 -14.84 -7.84
C ALA A 126 21.83 -14.93 -7.89
N ARG A 127 22.52 -14.42 -6.86
CA ARG A 127 23.98 -14.53 -6.72
C ARG A 127 24.45 -15.98 -6.58
N GLY A 128 23.78 -16.79 -5.77
CA GLY A 128 24.13 -18.19 -5.56
C GLY A 128 23.91 -19.08 -6.80
N THR A 129 23.00 -18.68 -7.69
CA THR A 129 22.68 -19.41 -8.92
C THR A 129 23.37 -18.85 -10.17
N GLY A 130 24.01 -17.68 -10.08
CA GLY A 130 24.64 -17.00 -11.21
C GLY A 130 23.65 -16.32 -12.17
N ILE A 131 22.39 -16.18 -11.79
CA ILE A 131 21.34 -15.55 -12.61
C ILE A 131 21.43 -14.02 -12.46
N PRO A 132 21.26 -13.23 -13.54
CA PRO A 132 21.24 -11.78 -13.43
C PRO A 132 20.07 -11.30 -12.56
N PHE A 133 20.36 -10.43 -11.59
CA PHE A 133 19.41 -10.00 -10.57
C PHE A 133 18.19 -9.25 -11.13
N PHE A 134 18.40 -8.25 -12.00
CA PHE A 134 17.28 -7.42 -12.50
C PHE A 134 16.25 -8.20 -13.34
N PRO A 135 16.65 -9.04 -14.32
CA PRO A 135 15.68 -9.87 -15.06
C PRO A 135 14.93 -10.84 -14.15
N TRP A 136 15.62 -11.45 -13.17
CA TRP A 136 15.00 -12.34 -12.21
C TRP A 136 13.96 -11.61 -11.34
N LEU A 137 14.30 -10.42 -10.87
CA LEU A 137 13.40 -9.57 -10.12
C LEU A 137 12.16 -9.19 -10.94
N SER A 138 12.35 -8.78 -12.20
CA SER A 138 11.24 -8.47 -13.12
C SER A 138 10.31 -9.67 -13.34
N TRP A 139 10.87 -10.88 -13.46
CA TRP A 139 10.08 -12.10 -13.58
C TRP A 139 9.20 -12.34 -12.35
N ILE A 140 9.75 -12.19 -11.15
CA ILE A 140 8.99 -12.27 -9.89
C ILE A 140 7.88 -11.22 -9.86
N SER A 141 8.15 -9.99 -10.30
CA SER A 141 7.14 -8.93 -10.35
C SER A 141 5.99 -9.23 -11.33
N ILE A 142 6.26 -9.87 -12.47
CA ILE A 142 5.23 -10.29 -13.42
C ILE A 142 4.29 -11.32 -12.78
N TRP A 143 4.84 -12.31 -12.07
CA TRP A 143 4.03 -13.30 -11.35
C TRP A 143 3.23 -12.67 -10.21
N ALA A 144 3.84 -11.74 -9.46
CA ALA A 144 3.14 -11.01 -8.41
C ALA A 144 1.94 -10.23 -8.98
N PHE A 145 2.12 -9.52 -10.09
CA PHE A 145 1.03 -8.80 -10.78
C PHE A 145 -0.08 -9.73 -11.27
N LEU A 146 0.28 -10.88 -11.87
CA LEU A 146 -0.69 -11.86 -12.33
C LEU A 146 -1.53 -12.41 -11.16
N LEU A 147 -0.87 -12.81 -10.07
CA LEU A 147 -1.54 -13.30 -8.86
C LEU A 147 -2.45 -12.23 -8.25
N HIS A 148 -1.99 -10.97 -8.20
CA HIS A 148 -2.80 -9.86 -7.70
C HIS A 148 -4.06 -9.65 -8.54
N THR A 149 -3.94 -9.75 -9.87
CA THR A 149 -5.07 -9.62 -10.80
C THR A 149 -6.08 -10.76 -10.62
N ILE A 150 -5.61 -12.00 -10.42
CA ILE A 150 -6.48 -13.17 -10.15
C ILE A 150 -7.24 -12.98 -8.83
N VAL A 151 -6.56 -12.56 -7.77
CA VAL A 151 -7.17 -12.29 -6.46
C VAL A 151 -8.22 -11.17 -6.56
N ALA A 152 -7.93 -10.12 -7.32
CA ALA A 152 -8.86 -9.02 -7.56
C ALA A 152 -10.08 -9.44 -8.39
N ALA A 153 -9.90 -10.29 -9.41
CA ALA A 153 -10.99 -10.79 -10.25
C ALA A 153 -11.92 -11.76 -9.50
N THR A 154 -11.37 -12.59 -8.61
CA THR A 154 -12.10 -13.61 -7.83
C THR A 154 -12.81 -13.06 -6.59
N ASN A 155 -12.78 -11.75 -6.36
CA ASN A 155 -13.37 -11.08 -5.19
C ASN A 155 -12.89 -11.66 -3.84
N LEU A 156 -11.68 -12.23 -3.79
CA LEU A 156 -11.14 -12.87 -2.59
C LEU A 156 -10.98 -11.88 -1.43
N CYS A 157 -10.94 -10.57 -1.71
CA CYS A 157 -10.97 -9.50 -0.71
C CYS A 157 -12.20 -9.54 0.22
N ARG A 158 -13.31 -10.19 -0.18
CA ARG A 158 -14.46 -10.44 0.71
C ARG A 158 -14.08 -11.31 1.92
N TYR A 159 -13.02 -12.12 1.80
CA TYR A 159 -12.52 -12.96 2.90
C TYR A 159 -11.97 -12.15 4.08
N ARG A 160 -11.66 -10.86 3.88
CA ARG A 160 -11.26 -9.96 4.98
C ARG A 160 -12.26 -9.97 6.14
N ASN A 161 -13.56 -10.15 5.86
CA ASN A 161 -14.60 -10.16 6.90
C ASN A 161 -14.49 -11.36 7.86
N TYR A 162 -13.71 -12.39 7.53
CA TYR A 162 -13.40 -13.50 8.44
C TYR A 162 -12.23 -13.19 9.38
N ILE A 163 -11.42 -12.18 9.08
CA ILE A 163 -10.33 -11.75 9.95
C ILE A 163 -10.95 -11.01 11.14
N THR A 164 -10.79 -11.58 12.32
CA THR A 164 -11.33 -10.99 13.55
C THR A 164 -10.54 -9.76 14.00
N ASN A 165 -11.19 -8.86 14.74
CA ASN A 165 -10.54 -7.69 15.33
C ASN A 165 -9.35 -8.07 16.25
N PHE A 166 -9.42 -9.23 16.89
CA PHE A 166 -8.32 -9.75 17.73
C PHE A 166 -7.03 -9.95 16.92
N SER A 167 -7.13 -10.52 15.71
CA SER A 167 -5.97 -10.70 14.83
C SER A 167 -5.37 -9.36 14.38
N SER A 168 -6.21 -8.36 14.07
CA SER A 168 -5.72 -7.01 13.72
C SER A 168 -4.98 -6.36 14.87
N GLN A 169 -5.54 -6.41 16.08
CA GLN A 169 -4.92 -5.82 17.27
C GLN A 169 -3.57 -6.47 17.62
N ILE A 170 -3.44 -7.78 17.46
CA ILE A 170 -2.15 -8.47 17.64
C ILE A 170 -1.13 -8.01 16.60
N PHE A 171 -1.55 -7.86 15.34
CA PHE A 171 -0.66 -7.37 14.29
C PHE A 171 -0.19 -5.93 14.56
N GLU A 172 -1.10 -5.05 14.98
CA GLU A 172 -0.77 -3.68 15.37
C GLU A 172 0.19 -3.64 16.57
N LEU A 173 -0.01 -4.49 17.57
CA LEU A 173 0.89 -4.63 18.73
C LEU A 173 2.28 -5.10 18.31
N LEU A 174 2.37 -6.07 17.39
CA LEU A 174 3.64 -6.59 16.89
C LEU A 174 4.44 -5.48 16.20
N VAL A 175 3.80 -4.74 15.29
CA VAL A 175 4.45 -3.63 14.59
C VAL A 175 4.89 -2.54 15.58
N ALA A 176 4.07 -2.21 16.57
CA ALA A 176 4.43 -1.24 17.61
C ALA A 176 5.64 -1.71 18.45
N PHE A 177 5.71 -3.00 18.78
CA PHE A 177 6.83 -3.58 19.51
C PHE A 177 8.14 -3.54 18.71
N ASP A 178 8.09 -3.85 17.40
CA ASP A 178 9.25 -3.77 16.51
C ASP A 178 9.79 -2.33 16.43
N PHE A 179 8.90 -1.33 16.36
CA PHE A 179 9.28 0.09 16.36
C PHE A 179 9.85 0.57 17.71
N LEU A 180 9.45 -0.01 18.83
CA LEU A 180 9.98 0.36 20.15
C LEU A 180 11.39 -0.21 20.37
N THR A 181 11.64 -1.40 19.80
CA THR A 181 12.88 -2.15 20.04
C THR A 181 14.02 -1.72 19.11
N THR A 182 13.70 -1.08 17.98
CA THR A 182 14.66 -0.58 16.98
C THR A 182 15.05 0.86 17.28
#